data_AF-A0A9D7K447-F1
#
_entry.id   AF-A0A9D7K447-F1
#
_cell.length_a   1.000
_cell.length_b   1.000
_cell.length_c   1.000
_cell.angle_alpha   90.00
_cell.angle_beta   90.00
_cell.angle_gamma   90.00
#
_symmetry.space_group_name_H-M   'P 1'
#
loop_
_entity.id
_entity.type
_entity.pdbx_description
1 polymer ?
#
loop_
_entity_poly.entity_id
_entity_poly.type
_entity_poly.pdbx_seq_one_letter_code
_entity_poly.pdbx_strand_id
1 'polypeptide(L)'
;MQASRQDFSRDFYLALAVPVLTFLVMVDGRIERPEALVLLVVFLTWLVWTVRSALRQRALAVEVDATELSAGKSLLLGVLGLGALVAAGRLFVSGATGIAAALDVDTYVIGVLLVAIGTSLPELVTVILSRLRGHDDVGVGTLIGSNLFNGLAIVGVAGTVHPIAAPLAEVAVTLACGIIALLLLLPNRRGQIVRGRGVLLLILYAGFVWATLDS
;
A
#
# COMPACT_ATOMS: atom_id res chain seq x y z
N MET A 1 -7.04 16.92 19.10
CA MET A 1 -7.40 16.52 17.72
C MET A 1 -6.62 17.23 16.59
N GLN A 2 -5.63 18.09 16.87
CA GLN A 2 -4.86 18.78 15.80
C GLN A 2 -3.59 18.02 15.33
N ALA A 3 -3.00 17.15 16.16
CA ALA A 3 -1.80 16.39 15.79
C ALA A 3 -2.04 15.30 14.73
N SER A 4 -3.17 14.59 14.76
CA SER A 4 -3.44 13.51 13.78
C SER A 4 -3.63 14.03 12.35
N ARG A 5 -4.09 15.28 12.18
CA ARG A 5 -4.24 15.90 10.86
C ARG A 5 -2.91 16.30 10.23
N GLN A 6 -1.93 16.70 11.03
CA GLN A 6 -0.61 17.12 10.53
C GLN A 6 0.24 15.92 10.09
N ASP A 7 0.29 14.86 10.88
CA ASP A 7 1.00 13.62 10.50
C ASP A 7 0.34 12.96 9.28
N PHE A 8 -0.99 12.94 9.23
CA PHE A 8 -1.73 12.43 8.07
C PHE A 8 -1.42 13.20 6.78
N SER A 9 -1.44 14.53 6.83
CA SER A 9 -1.17 15.38 5.66
C SER A 9 0.22 15.12 5.10
N ARG A 10 1.19 14.98 6.00
CA ARG A 10 2.60 14.73 5.70
C ARG A 10 2.84 13.35 5.09
N ASP A 11 2.29 12.29 5.69
CA ASP A 11 2.42 10.94 5.15
C ASP A 11 1.72 10.82 3.79
N PHE A 12 0.63 11.56 3.59
CA PHE A 12 -0.03 11.68 2.29
C PHE A 12 0.86 12.37 1.24
N TYR A 13 1.50 13.50 1.57
CA TYR A 13 2.42 14.18 0.65
C TYR A 13 3.64 13.31 0.31
N LEU A 14 4.16 12.55 1.29
CA LEU A 14 5.22 11.59 1.04
C LEU A 14 4.74 10.49 0.09
N ALA A 15 3.55 9.93 0.30
CA ALA A 15 2.99 8.93 -0.61
C ALA A 15 2.79 9.47 -2.04
N LEU A 16 2.48 10.76 -2.19
CA LEU A 16 2.40 11.43 -3.51
C LEU A 16 3.78 11.64 -4.13
N ALA A 17 4.82 11.88 -3.31
CA ALA A 17 6.19 12.07 -3.76
C ALA A 17 6.86 10.76 -4.18
N VAL A 18 6.46 9.61 -3.63
CA VAL A 18 7.07 8.31 -3.95
C VAL A 18 7.00 7.97 -5.44
N PRO A 19 5.85 8.01 -6.12
CA PRO A 19 5.80 7.76 -7.56
C PRO A 19 6.71 8.68 -8.38
N VAL A 20 6.82 9.95 -7.98
CA VAL A 20 7.70 10.92 -8.62
C VAL A 20 9.17 10.54 -8.39
N LEU A 21 9.54 10.18 -7.17
CA LEU A 21 10.87 9.71 -6.82
C LEU A 21 11.25 8.45 -7.60
N THR A 22 10.34 7.47 -7.69
CA THR A 22 10.52 6.25 -8.47
C THR A 22 10.73 6.55 -9.95
N PHE A 23 9.96 7.50 -10.51
CA PHE A 23 10.15 7.93 -11.90
C PHE A 23 11.52 8.58 -12.11
N LEU A 24 11.97 9.45 -11.19
CA LEU A 24 13.28 10.11 -11.27
C LEU A 24 14.44 9.13 -11.18
N VAL A 25 14.30 8.08 -10.35
CA VAL A 25 15.26 6.99 -10.22
C VAL A 25 15.36 6.16 -11.49
N MET A 26 14.29 6.08 -12.28
CA MET A 26 14.18 5.19 -13.45
C MET A 26 14.24 5.94 -14.79
N VAL A 27 14.77 7.16 -14.85
CA VAL A 27 14.79 8.00 -16.06
C VAL A 27 15.54 7.35 -17.22
N ASP A 28 16.58 6.56 -16.91
CA ASP A 28 17.34 5.76 -17.86
C ASP A 28 16.65 4.43 -18.24
N GLY A 29 15.44 4.19 -17.74
CA GLY A 29 14.65 2.97 -17.94
C GLY A 29 15.11 1.79 -17.07
N ARG A 30 16.00 2.02 -16.10
CA ARG A 30 16.56 0.99 -15.24
C ARG A 30 16.59 1.46 -13.79
N ILE A 31 16.55 0.52 -12.85
CA ILE A 31 16.83 0.77 -11.44
C ILE A 31 18.01 -0.12 -11.11
N GLU A 32 19.20 0.47 -11.02
CA GLU A 32 20.38 -0.24 -10.59
C GLU A 32 20.45 -0.27 -9.05
N ARG A 33 21.48 -0.95 -8.54
CA ARG A 33 21.65 -1.14 -7.09
C ARG A 33 21.81 0.19 -6.34
N PRO A 34 22.54 1.20 -6.83
CA PRO A 34 22.66 2.48 -6.13
C PRO A 34 21.30 3.18 -5.96
N GLU A 35 20.47 3.20 -6.99
CA GLU A 35 19.18 3.87 -6.96
C GLU A 35 18.19 3.09 -6.07
N ALA A 36 18.24 1.76 -6.12
CA ALA A 36 17.48 0.90 -5.22
C ALA A 36 17.86 1.13 -3.74
N LEU A 37 19.14 1.31 -3.45
CA LEU A 37 19.62 1.67 -2.11
C LEU A 37 19.12 3.06 -1.67
N VAL A 38 19.02 4.03 -2.58
CA VAL A 38 18.41 5.34 -2.28
C VAL A 38 16.96 5.16 -1.82
N LEU A 39 16.16 4.37 -2.54
CA LEU A 39 14.78 4.08 -2.14
C LEU A 39 14.70 3.43 -0.75
N LEU A 40 15.62 2.51 -0.43
CA LEU A 40 15.70 1.89 0.90
C LEU A 40 16.13 2.87 1.99
N VAL A 41 17.06 3.77 1.73
CA VAL A 41 17.48 4.80 2.68
C VAL A 41 16.32 5.75 2.97
N VAL A 42 15.56 6.15 1.94
CA VAL A 42 14.35 6.96 2.08
C VAL A 42 13.29 6.20 2.90
N PHE A 43 13.06 4.91 2.60
CA PHE A 43 12.17 4.06 3.37
C PHE A 43 12.55 3.99 4.85
N LEU A 44 13.82 3.69 5.16
CA LEU A 44 14.30 3.57 6.52
C LEU A 44 14.21 4.89 7.29
N THR A 45 14.52 6.00 6.62
CA THR A 45 14.39 7.35 7.20
C THR A 45 12.94 7.65 7.57
N TRP A 46 12.01 7.39 6.65
CA TRP A 46 10.57 7.54 6.90
C TRP A 46 10.11 6.61 8.02
N LEU A 47 10.46 5.33 7.99
CA LEU A 47 10.07 4.34 8.99
C LEU A 47 10.54 4.72 10.40
N VAL A 48 11.83 5.04 10.54
CA VAL A 48 12.42 5.45 11.83
C VAL A 48 11.72 6.68 12.37
N TRP A 49 11.42 7.65 11.50
CA TRP A 49 10.73 8.86 11.91
C TRP A 49 9.27 8.62 12.29
N THR A 50 8.54 7.80 11.55
CA THR A 50 7.16 7.42 11.87
C THR A 50 7.08 6.68 13.20
N VAL A 51 7.97 5.71 13.43
CA VAL A 51 8.07 4.98 14.71
C VAL A 51 8.42 5.93 15.86
N ARG A 52 9.40 6.81 15.68
CA ARG A 52 9.77 7.80 16.72
C ARG A 52 8.64 8.79 17.01
N SER A 53 7.89 9.20 15.99
CA SER A 53 6.75 10.10 16.14
C SER A 53 5.63 9.42 16.93
N ALA A 54 5.33 8.15 16.63
CA ALA A 54 4.35 7.35 17.36
C ALA A 54 4.75 7.10 18.83
N LEU A 55 6.02 6.77 19.08
CA LEU A 55 6.54 6.57 20.45
C LEU A 55 6.49 7.86 21.28
N ARG A 56 6.81 9.01 20.69
CA ARG A 56 6.69 10.32 21.37
C ARG A 56 5.23 10.64 21.70
N GLN A 57 4.29 10.34 20.80
CA GLN A 57 2.86 10.56 21.06
C GLN A 57 2.33 9.66 22.18
N ARG A 58 2.78 8.40 22.25
CA ARG A 58 2.45 7.51 23.37
C ARG A 58 2.96 8.03 24.71
N ALA A 59 4.19 8.55 24.76
CA ALA A 59 4.75 9.10 26.00
C ALA A 59 4.03 10.38 26.49
N LEU A 60 3.34 11.08 25.59
CA LEU A 60 2.57 12.30 25.88
C LEU A 60 1.08 12.03 26.09
N ALA A 61 0.60 10.83 25.78
CA ALA A 61 -0.80 10.44 25.98
C ALA A 61 -1.03 10.11 27.46
N VAL A 62 -1.95 10.83 28.10
CA VAL A 62 -2.46 10.54 29.45
C VAL A 62 -2.95 9.10 29.51
N GLU A 63 -2.68 8.41 30.63
CA GLU A 63 -3.15 7.04 30.92
C GLU A 63 -4.61 6.89 30.51
N VAL A 64 -4.83 6.15 29.42
CA VAL A 64 -6.16 5.71 29.03
C VAL A 64 -6.49 4.56 29.97
N ASP A 65 -7.51 4.77 30.80
CA ASP A 65 -8.10 3.75 31.66
C ASP A 65 -8.75 2.69 30.75
N ALA A 66 -7.91 1.78 30.25
CA ALA A 66 -8.31 0.71 29.39
C ALA A 66 -8.74 -0.46 30.29
N THR A 67 -9.91 -1.00 30.03
CA THR A 67 -10.27 -2.33 30.50
C THR A 67 -9.32 -3.33 29.81
N GLU A 68 -8.14 -3.52 30.41
CA GLU A 68 -6.98 -4.06 29.71
C GLU A 68 -7.08 -5.57 29.50
N LEU A 69 -7.22 -5.98 28.25
CA LEU A 69 -6.49 -7.17 27.82
C LEU A 69 -5.01 -6.89 28.06
N SER A 70 -4.37 -7.70 28.90
CA SER A 70 -2.90 -7.68 29.11
C SER A 70 -2.18 -7.44 27.78
N ALA A 71 -1.19 -6.55 27.77
CA ALA A 71 -0.40 -6.22 26.57
C ALA A 71 0.09 -7.47 25.81
N GLY A 72 0.39 -8.55 26.53
CA GLY A 72 0.75 -9.85 25.94
C GLY A 72 -0.40 -10.52 25.18
N LYS A 73 -1.63 -10.47 25.68
CA LYS A 73 -2.82 -10.98 24.98
C LYS A 73 -3.12 -10.18 23.71
N SER A 74 -3.01 -8.85 23.78
CA SER A 74 -3.22 -7.97 22.63
C SER A 74 -2.16 -8.21 21.53
N LEU A 75 -0.89 -8.38 21.93
CA LEU A 75 0.18 -8.73 21.00
C LEU A 75 -0.05 -10.12 20.38
N LEU A 76 -0.41 -11.12 21.18
CA LEU A 76 -0.67 -12.47 20.72
C LEU A 76 -1.84 -12.52 19.73
N LEU A 77 -2.96 -11.86 20.05
CA LEU A 77 -4.12 -11.77 19.15
C LEU A 77 -3.76 -11.01 17.87
N GLY A 78 -2.95 -9.94 17.96
CA GLY A 78 -2.49 -9.19 16.81
C GLY A 78 -1.63 -10.03 15.87
N VAL A 79 -0.65 -10.76 16.40
CA VAL A 79 0.23 -11.65 15.61
C VAL A 79 -0.55 -12.81 15.01
N LEU A 80 -1.43 -13.46 15.77
CA LEU A 80 -2.28 -14.54 15.27
C LEU A 80 -3.24 -14.04 14.17
N GLY A 81 -3.86 -12.87 14.37
CA GLY A 81 -4.74 -12.26 13.38
C GLY A 81 -4.01 -11.91 12.08
N LEU A 82 -2.82 -11.32 12.18
CA LEU A 82 -1.97 -11.04 11.01
C LEU A 82 -1.57 -12.33 10.29
N GLY A 83 -1.14 -13.35 11.03
CA GLY A 83 -0.78 -14.66 10.47
C GLY A 83 -1.95 -15.32 9.74
N ALA A 84 -3.14 -15.30 10.34
CA ALA A 84 -4.36 -15.82 9.73
C ALA A 84 -4.73 -15.07 8.44
N LEU A 85 -4.59 -13.74 8.44
CA LEU A 85 -4.87 -12.90 7.27
C LEU A 85 -3.91 -13.17 6.11
N VAL A 86 -2.61 -13.31 6.40
CA VAL A 86 -1.60 -13.70 5.40
C VAL A 86 -1.86 -15.11 4.86
N ALA A 87 -2.19 -16.06 5.73
CA ALA A 87 -2.52 -17.42 5.32
C ALA A 87 -3.77 -17.47 4.43
N ALA A 88 -4.81 -16.71 4.76
CA ALA A 88 -6.02 -16.59 3.96
C ALA A 88 -5.73 -16.01 2.57
N GLY A 89 -4.90 -14.97 2.46
CA GLY A 89 -4.46 -14.41 1.17
C GLY A 89 -3.72 -15.44 0.32
N ARG A 90 -2.79 -16.20 0.91
CA ARG A 90 -2.06 -17.28 0.20
C ARG A 90 -3.00 -18.38 -0.29
N LEU A 91 -3.90 -18.83 0.57
CA LEU A 91 -4.87 -19.87 0.22
C LEU A 91 -5.78 -19.41 -0.93
N PHE A 92 -6.24 -18.15 -0.89
CA PHE A 92 -7.01 -17.55 -1.97
C PHE A 92 -6.25 -17.56 -3.30
N VAL A 93 -4.99 -17.10 -3.32
CA VAL A 93 -4.17 -17.11 -4.54
C VAL A 93 -4.04 -18.52 -5.07
N SER A 94 -3.66 -19.49 -4.23
CA SER A 94 -3.48 -20.89 -4.67
C SER A 94 -4.77 -21.53 -5.21
N GLY A 95 -5.91 -21.25 -4.59
CA GLY A 95 -7.21 -21.77 -5.04
C GLY A 95 -7.62 -21.13 -6.36
N ALA A 96 -7.50 -19.81 -6.47
CA ALA A 96 -7.83 -19.07 -7.67
C ALA A 96 -6.90 -19.44 -8.84
N THR A 97 -5.60 -19.66 -8.60
CA THR A 97 -4.67 -20.15 -9.64
C THR A 97 -5.05 -21.55 -10.12
N GLY A 98 -5.48 -22.44 -9.21
CA GLY A 98 -5.92 -23.79 -9.57
C GLY A 98 -7.19 -23.79 -10.43
N ILE A 99 -8.16 -22.94 -10.10
CA ILE A 99 -9.39 -22.77 -10.89
C ILE A 99 -9.06 -22.16 -12.27
N ALA A 100 -8.23 -21.12 -12.32
CA ALA A 100 -7.86 -20.45 -13.56
C ALA A 100 -7.11 -21.40 -14.51
N ALA A 101 -6.17 -22.20 -13.99
CA ALA A 101 -5.48 -23.22 -14.77
C ALA A 101 -6.43 -24.31 -15.31
N ALA A 102 -7.44 -24.71 -14.53
CA ALA A 102 -8.46 -25.66 -14.98
C ALA A 102 -9.39 -25.10 -16.09
N LEU A 103 -9.47 -23.76 -16.21
CA LEU A 103 -10.23 -23.05 -17.23
C LEU A 103 -9.37 -22.62 -18.43
N ASP A 104 -8.14 -23.13 -18.52
CA ASP A 104 -7.17 -22.81 -19.59
C ASP A 104 -6.86 -21.30 -19.70
N VAL A 105 -6.94 -20.59 -18.57
CA VAL A 105 -6.53 -19.18 -18.49
C VAL A 105 -5.01 -19.12 -18.56
N ASP A 106 -4.52 -18.18 -19.36
CA ASP A 106 -3.09 -17.98 -19.57
C ASP A 106 -2.31 -17.76 -18.26
N THR A 107 -1.16 -18.44 -18.15
CA THR A 107 -0.35 -18.45 -16.91
C THR A 107 0.24 -17.09 -16.59
N TYR A 108 0.48 -16.24 -17.59
CA TYR A 108 0.93 -14.86 -17.40
C TYR A 108 -0.17 -14.02 -16.75
N VAL A 109 -1.41 -14.14 -17.21
CA VAL A 109 -2.57 -13.45 -16.60
C VAL A 109 -2.75 -13.89 -15.15
N ILE A 110 -2.58 -15.19 -14.87
CA ILE A 110 -2.60 -15.72 -13.51
C ILE A 110 -1.47 -15.10 -12.67
N GLY A 111 -0.24 -15.09 -13.17
CA GLY A 111 0.92 -14.56 -12.46
C GLY A 111 0.83 -13.06 -12.17
N VAL A 112 0.38 -12.26 -13.13
CA VAL A 112 0.32 -10.80 -12.98
C VAL A 112 -0.88 -10.37 -12.14
N LEU A 113 -2.09 -10.86 -12.43
CA LEU A 113 -3.31 -10.38 -11.78
C LEU A 113 -3.59 -11.06 -10.44
N LEU A 114 -3.55 -12.40 -10.38
CA LEU A 114 -3.94 -13.11 -9.16
C LEU A 114 -2.93 -12.89 -8.04
N VAL A 115 -1.63 -12.82 -8.37
CA VAL A 115 -0.60 -12.52 -7.37
C VAL A 115 -0.74 -11.09 -6.86
N ALA A 116 -0.90 -10.10 -7.76
CA ALA A 116 -1.04 -8.70 -7.37
C ALA A 116 -2.29 -8.43 -6.51
N ILE A 117 -3.43 -9.04 -6.87
CA ILE A 117 -4.64 -8.99 -6.04
C ILE A 117 -4.38 -9.70 -4.71
N GLY A 118 -3.80 -10.90 -4.77
CA GLY A 118 -3.50 -11.76 -3.62
C GLY A 118 -2.67 -11.09 -2.54
N THR A 119 -1.62 -10.36 -2.94
CA THR A 119 -0.76 -9.63 -2.00
C THR A 119 -1.44 -8.42 -1.38
N SER A 120 -2.49 -7.89 -2.03
CA SER A 120 -3.25 -6.70 -1.58
C SER A 120 -4.56 -7.05 -0.85
N LEU A 121 -4.93 -8.33 -0.78
CA LEU A 121 -6.12 -8.80 -0.08
C LEU A 121 -6.10 -8.53 1.42
N PRO A 122 -4.99 -8.78 2.16
CA PRO A 122 -4.89 -8.43 3.58
C PRO A 122 -5.23 -6.96 3.85
N GLU A 123 -4.70 -6.06 3.04
CA GLU A 123 -4.93 -4.62 3.11
C GLU A 123 -6.38 -4.29 2.82
N LEU A 124 -6.96 -4.85 1.76
CA LEU A 124 -8.37 -4.65 1.41
C LEU A 124 -9.29 -5.06 2.57
N VAL A 125 -9.07 -6.23 3.15
CA VAL A 125 -9.85 -6.72 4.29
C VAL A 125 -9.68 -5.80 5.50
N THR A 126 -8.46 -5.35 5.79
CA THR A 126 -8.17 -4.44 6.91
C THR A 126 -8.90 -3.11 6.75
N VAL A 127 -8.90 -2.54 5.54
CA VAL A 127 -9.59 -1.28 5.22
C VAL A 127 -11.11 -1.42 5.30
N ILE A 128 -11.68 -2.53 4.81
CA ILE A 128 -13.12 -2.80 4.92
C ILE A 128 -13.51 -2.93 6.39
N LEU A 129 -12.77 -3.71 7.18
CA LEU A 129 -13.07 -3.92 8.59
C LEU A 129 -12.92 -2.63 9.41
N SER A 130 -11.91 -1.81 9.12
CA SER A 130 -11.73 -0.52 9.81
C SER A 130 -12.92 0.40 9.52
N ARG A 131 -13.38 0.45 8.27
CA ARG A 131 -14.56 1.22 7.86
C ARG A 131 -15.83 0.73 8.53
N LEU A 132 -16.06 -0.59 8.54
CA LEU A 132 -17.23 -1.19 9.20
C LEU A 132 -17.26 -0.95 10.71
N ARG A 133 -16.09 -0.79 11.33
CA ARG A 133 -15.94 -0.49 12.76
C ARG A 133 -15.87 1.01 13.08
N GLY A 134 -16.02 1.89 12.08
CA GLY A 134 -15.96 3.35 12.26
C GLY A 134 -14.56 3.93 12.50
N HIS A 135 -13.50 3.16 12.25
CA HIS A 135 -12.10 3.57 12.34
C HIS A 135 -11.55 3.90 10.95
N ASP A 136 -12.12 4.94 10.33
CA ASP A 136 -11.79 5.35 8.96
C ASP A 136 -10.32 5.79 8.83
N ASP A 137 -9.76 6.38 9.87
CA ASP A 137 -8.36 6.81 9.98
C ASP A 137 -7.38 5.64 9.87
N VAL A 138 -7.68 4.50 10.50
CA VAL A 138 -6.88 3.27 10.38
C VAL A 138 -6.90 2.74 8.95
N GLY A 139 -8.05 2.81 8.28
CA GLY A 139 -8.19 2.35 6.89
C GLY A 139 -7.37 3.20 5.92
N VAL A 140 -7.49 4.52 6.00
CA VAL A 140 -6.72 5.41 5.13
C VAL A 140 -5.22 5.33 5.45
N GLY A 141 -4.84 5.19 6.73
CA GLY A 141 -3.46 4.95 7.13
C GLY A 141 -2.87 3.67 6.53
N THR A 142 -3.68 2.61 6.44
CA THR A 142 -3.29 1.35 5.77
C THR A 142 -3.01 1.58 4.28
N LEU A 143 -3.89 2.30 3.57
CA LEU A 143 -3.71 2.59 2.14
C LEU A 143 -2.44 3.42 1.86
N ILE A 144 -2.24 4.49 2.61
CA ILE A 144 -1.08 5.39 2.45
C ILE A 144 0.22 4.67 2.82
N GLY A 145 0.22 3.96 3.96
CA GLY A 145 1.37 3.22 4.45
C GLY A 145 1.81 2.10 3.51
N SER A 146 0.86 1.32 2.98
CA SER A 146 1.17 0.26 2.02
C SER A 146 1.71 0.82 0.70
N ASN A 147 1.24 1.97 0.23
CA ASN A 147 1.80 2.59 -0.98
C ASN A 147 3.25 3.07 -0.78
N LEU A 148 3.55 3.69 0.37
CA LEU A 148 4.90 4.06 0.78
C LEU A 148 5.81 2.83 0.90
N PHE A 149 5.33 1.77 1.56
CA PHE A 149 6.07 0.52 1.73
C PHE A 149 6.35 -0.14 0.38
N ASN A 150 5.35 -0.25 -0.50
CA ASN A 150 5.52 -0.89 -1.80
C ASN A 150 6.49 -0.10 -2.70
N GLY A 151 6.29 1.22 -2.82
CA GLY A 151 7.10 2.05 -3.70
C GLY A 151 8.54 2.25 -3.22
N LEU A 152 8.80 2.21 -1.90
CA LEU A 152 10.14 2.39 -1.36
C LEU A 152 10.82 1.08 -0.96
N ALA A 153 10.15 0.26 -0.14
CA ALA A 153 10.73 -0.97 0.41
C ALA A 153 10.73 -2.10 -0.62
N ILE A 154 9.58 -2.43 -1.23
CA ILE A 154 9.51 -3.56 -2.18
C ILE A 154 10.38 -3.26 -3.41
N VAL A 155 10.21 -2.09 -4.03
CA VAL A 155 11.04 -1.69 -5.19
C VAL A 155 12.52 -1.61 -4.80
N GLY A 156 12.86 -1.00 -3.66
CA GLY A 156 14.24 -0.88 -3.19
C GLY A 156 14.90 -2.23 -2.89
N VAL A 157 14.19 -3.17 -2.26
CA VAL A 157 14.70 -4.53 -2.03
C VAL A 157 14.86 -5.27 -3.36
N ALA A 158 13.84 -5.24 -4.22
CA ALA A 158 13.87 -5.92 -5.51
C ALA A 158 15.05 -5.44 -6.37
N GLY A 159 15.23 -4.12 -6.51
CA GLY A 159 16.33 -3.52 -7.28
C GLY A 159 17.71 -3.78 -6.69
N THR A 160 17.81 -3.92 -5.36
CA THR A 160 19.07 -4.29 -4.69
C THR A 160 19.46 -5.74 -4.98
N VAL A 161 18.47 -6.64 -4.96
CA VAL A 161 18.66 -8.06 -5.28
C VAL A 161 19.02 -8.24 -6.77
N HIS A 162 18.23 -7.66 -7.66
CA HIS A 162 18.43 -7.72 -9.10
C HIS A 162 18.02 -6.40 -9.76
N PRO A 163 18.89 -5.77 -10.57
CA PRO A 163 18.53 -4.54 -11.28
C PRO A 163 17.22 -4.70 -12.06
N ILE A 164 16.35 -3.71 -11.96
CA ILE A 164 15.03 -3.74 -12.62
C ILE A 164 15.17 -2.97 -13.93
N ALA A 165 14.64 -3.51 -15.02
CA ALA A 165 14.55 -2.81 -16.29
C ALA A 165 13.13 -2.95 -16.81
N ALA A 166 12.50 -1.84 -17.19
CA ALA A 166 11.16 -1.83 -17.76
C ALA A 166 11.00 -0.66 -18.74
N PRO A 167 10.10 -0.77 -19.73
CA PRO A 167 9.83 0.32 -20.66
C PRO A 167 9.34 1.57 -19.91
N LEU A 168 10.00 2.71 -20.14
CA LEU A 168 9.67 3.96 -19.44
C LEU A 168 8.21 4.38 -19.66
N ALA A 169 7.64 4.07 -20.82
CA ALA A 169 6.24 4.36 -21.14
C ALA A 169 5.27 3.61 -20.21
N GLU A 170 5.48 2.31 -19.99
CA GLU A 170 4.65 1.50 -19.09
C GLU A 170 4.76 1.99 -17.65
N VAL A 171 6.00 2.22 -17.18
CA VAL A 171 6.27 2.75 -15.85
C VAL A 171 5.61 4.11 -15.65
N ALA A 172 5.71 5.02 -16.63
CA ALA A 172 5.10 6.33 -16.56
C ALA A 172 3.57 6.25 -16.43
N VAL A 173 2.92 5.37 -17.18
CA VAL A 173 1.47 5.14 -17.10
C VAL A 173 1.10 4.60 -15.72
N THR A 174 1.79 3.57 -15.21
CA THR A 174 1.53 3.01 -13.87
C THR A 174 1.68 4.07 -12.77
N LEU A 175 2.76 4.85 -12.79
CA LEU A 175 3.02 5.88 -11.79
C LEU A 175 2.01 7.04 -11.91
N ALA A 176 1.62 7.45 -13.12
CA ALA A 176 0.60 8.46 -13.33
C ALA A 176 -0.77 8.01 -12.80
N CYS A 177 -1.19 6.78 -13.10
CA CYS A 177 -2.42 6.20 -12.54
C CYS A 177 -2.36 6.15 -11.01
N GLY A 178 -1.22 5.77 -10.42
CA GLY A 178 -1.01 5.78 -8.97
C GLY A 178 -1.14 7.17 -8.35
N ILE A 179 -0.55 8.18 -8.97
CA ILE A 179 -0.68 9.59 -8.54
C ILE A 179 -2.15 10.03 -8.60
N ILE A 180 -2.85 9.77 -9.71
CA ILE A 180 -4.27 10.11 -9.85
C ILE A 180 -5.10 9.40 -8.76
N ALA A 181 -4.85 8.11 -8.51
CA ALA A 181 -5.55 7.36 -7.47
C ALA A 181 -5.34 7.98 -6.08
N LEU A 182 -4.12 8.37 -5.73
CA LEU A 182 -3.83 9.08 -4.48
C LEU A 182 -4.55 10.42 -4.41
N LEU A 183 -4.53 11.22 -5.48
CA LEU A 183 -5.23 12.51 -5.53
C LEU A 183 -6.74 12.35 -5.34
N LEU A 184 -7.33 11.27 -5.85
CA LEU A 184 -8.76 10.96 -5.63
C LEU A 184 -9.07 10.51 -4.19
N LEU A 185 -8.07 10.01 -3.45
CA LEU A 185 -8.18 9.67 -2.04
C LEU A 185 -8.11 10.91 -1.11
N LEU A 186 -7.70 12.08 -1.60
CA LEU A 186 -7.64 13.31 -0.80
C LEU A 186 -8.99 13.58 -0.12
N PRO A 187 -9.09 13.60 1.22
CA PRO A 187 -10.36 13.86 1.89
C PRO A 187 -10.89 15.25 1.53
N ASN A 188 -12.19 15.35 1.25
CA ASN A 188 -12.81 16.66 0.98
C ASN A 188 -12.81 17.54 2.25
N ARG A 189 -13.24 18.81 2.18
CA ARG A 189 -13.31 19.73 3.35
C ARG A 189 -14.08 19.17 4.56
N ARG A 190 -14.95 18.18 4.32
CA ARG A 190 -15.72 17.44 5.33
C ARG A 190 -15.04 16.18 5.87
N GLY A 191 -13.80 15.89 5.48
CA GLY A 191 -13.04 14.71 5.91
C GLY A 191 -13.48 13.39 5.29
N GLN A 192 -14.33 13.41 4.27
CA GLN A 192 -14.97 12.22 3.71
C GLN A 192 -14.56 11.98 2.25
N ILE A 193 -14.41 10.71 1.89
CA ILE A 193 -14.31 10.25 0.50
C ILE A 193 -15.74 9.98 0.01
N VAL A 194 -16.20 10.77 -0.95
CA VAL A 194 -17.55 10.65 -1.51
C VAL A 194 -17.64 9.44 -2.45
N ARG A 195 -18.83 8.80 -2.54
CA ARG A 195 -19.07 7.63 -3.40
C ARG A 195 -18.65 7.86 -4.86
N GLY A 196 -18.85 9.07 -5.39
CA GLY A 196 -18.44 9.42 -6.76
C GLY A 196 -16.94 9.26 -7.02
N ARG A 197 -16.08 9.55 -6.04
CA ARG A 197 -14.63 9.33 -6.16
C ARG A 197 -14.27 7.85 -6.12
N GLY A 198 -15.02 7.05 -5.36
CA GLY A 198 -14.89 5.60 -5.37
C GLY A 198 -15.22 5.01 -6.74
N VAL A 199 -16.31 5.46 -7.38
CA VAL A 199 -16.65 5.04 -8.76
C VAL A 199 -15.54 5.45 -9.74
N LEU A 200 -15.02 6.66 -9.62
CA LEU A 200 -13.93 7.13 -10.47
C LEU A 200 -12.64 6.31 -10.29
N LEU A 201 -12.31 5.90 -9.07
CA LEU A 201 -11.19 5.00 -8.78
C LEU A 201 -11.38 3.63 -9.44
N LEU A 202 -12.59 3.08 -9.43
CA LEU A 202 -12.89 1.81 -10.10
C LEU A 202 -12.77 1.94 -11.62
N ILE A 203 -13.24 3.05 -12.21
CA ILE A 203 -13.08 3.33 -13.64
C ILE A 203 -11.60 3.45 -14.00
N LEU A 204 -10.82 4.19 -13.21
CA LEU A 204 -9.38 4.35 -13.40
C LEU A 204 -8.66 2.98 -13.33
N TYR A 205 -8.99 2.15 -12.34
CA TYR A 205 -8.41 0.81 -12.20
C TYR A 205 -8.79 -0.10 -13.37
N ALA A 206 -10.06 -0.10 -13.79
CA ALA A 206 -10.50 -0.90 -14.94
C ALA A 206 -9.81 -0.46 -16.24
N GLY A 207 -9.68 0.85 -16.46
CA GLY A 207 -8.95 1.40 -17.60
C GLY A 207 -7.45 1.05 -17.58
N PHE A 208 -6.81 1.10 -16.41
CA PHE A 208 -5.42 0.68 -16.25
C PHE A 208 -5.22 -0.81 -16.56
N VAL A 209 -6.06 -1.68 -16.02
CA VAL A 209 -6.00 -3.12 -16.28
C VAL A 209 -6.23 -3.42 -17.76
N TRP A 210 -7.22 -2.78 -18.38
CA TRP A 210 -7.48 -2.95 -19.81
C TRP A 210 -6.29 -2.51 -20.67
N ALA A 211 -5.71 -1.34 -20.40
CA ALA A 211 -4.52 -0.86 -21.10
C ALA A 211 -3.31 -1.78 -20.93
N THR A 212 -3.14 -2.39 -19.76
CA THR A 212 -2.03 -3.31 -19.45
C THR A 212 -2.20 -4.69 -20.10
N LEU A 213 -3.43 -5.11 -20.37
CA LEU A 213 -3.71 -6.40 -21.02
C LEU A 213 -3.71 -6.31 -22.56
N ASP A 214 -3.90 -5.11 -23.11
CA ASP A 214 -3.92 -4.87 -24.56
C ASP A 214 -2.54 -4.47 -25.12
N SER A 215 -1.54 -4.27 -24.25
CA SER A 215 -0.13 -3.97 -24.60
C SER A 215 0.73 -5.22 -24.63
#